data_AF-G0NA89-F1
#
_entry.id   AF-G0NA89-F1
#
_cell.length_a   1.000
_cell.length_b   1.000
_cell.length_c   1.000
_cell.angle_alpha   90.00
_cell.angle_beta   90.00
_cell.angle_gamma   90.00
#
_symmetry.space_group_name_H-M   'P 1'
#
loop_
_entity.id
_entity.type
_entity.pdbx_description
1 polymer ?
#
loop_
_entity_poly.entity_id
_entity_poly.type
_entity_poly.pdbx_seq_one_letter_code
_entity_poly.pdbx_strand_id
1 'polypeptide(L)'
;MWILSLDLLITILFPLKCRNFNVPIYFTFLFFLPVAYGATTVVFGFVYLDDAVLQICNPPLSLHPTVKAHWYYFMMVFIIFTVIFYTTALGLIYFKAHRHSTDIRYIERKALKTLKFLIFLFVAFRFVTITVASVLIAIGVDQEVVALVSSYNVIAQLVAYSQNAYVCYFRSSEYRALLSEQISRIHPKLGALLPKLTGDSSVEGQQWHVSGTSIIPTKKLKPVGKSKQKVDLKTNF
;
A
#
# COMPACT_ATOMS: atom_id res chain seq x y z
N MET A 1 2.85 7.34 -3.41
CA MET A 1 1.39 7.12 -3.57
C MET A 1 1.03 6.83 -5.02
N TRP A 2 1.41 7.68 -5.97
CA TRP A 2 1.09 7.47 -7.40
C TRP A 2 1.56 6.12 -7.97
N ILE A 3 2.76 5.64 -7.60
CA ILE A 3 3.24 4.30 -7.98
C ILE A 3 2.37 3.19 -7.39
N LEU A 4 1.91 3.32 -6.15
CA LEU A 4 1.05 2.31 -5.51
C LEU A 4 -0.34 2.28 -6.18
N SER A 5 -0.90 3.45 -6.54
CA SER A 5 -2.15 3.49 -7.30
C SER A 5 -1.99 2.95 -8.72
N LEU A 6 -0.82 3.14 -9.33
CA LEU A 6 -0.49 2.58 -10.64
C LEU A 6 -0.36 1.05 -10.56
N ASP A 7 0.35 0.52 -9.56
CA ASP A 7 0.49 -0.91 -9.31
C ASP A 7 -0.86 -1.59 -9.09
N LEU A 8 -1.73 -0.95 -8.29
CA LEU A 8 -3.11 -1.39 -8.10
C LEU A 8 -3.88 -1.43 -9.43
N LEU A 9 -3.78 -0.37 -10.24
CA LEU A 9 -4.46 -0.28 -11.53
C LEU A 9 -3.97 -1.37 -12.50
N ILE A 10 -2.65 -1.58 -12.60
CA ILE A 10 -2.04 -2.62 -13.44
C ILE A 10 -2.57 -4.01 -13.01
N THR A 11 -2.62 -4.27 -11.71
CA THR A 11 -3.12 -5.53 -11.15
C THR A 11 -4.59 -5.79 -11.52
N ILE A 12 -5.42 -4.74 -11.55
CA ILE A 12 -6.84 -4.83 -11.93
C ILE A 12 -7.02 -5.01 -13.44
N LEU A 13 -6.23 -4.31 -14.25
CA LEU A 13 -6.29 -4.36 -15.72
C LEU A 13 -5.80 -5.70 -16.27
N PHE A 14 -4.73 -6.24 -15.71
CA PHE A 14 -4.04 -7.41 -16.26
C PHE A 14 -3.89 -8.55 -15.26
N PRO A 15 -4.96 -9.05 -14.63
CA PRO A 15 -4.87 -10.04 -13.56
C PRO A 15 -4.16 -11.33 -13.99
N LEU A 16 -4.35 -11.76 -15.25
CA LEU A 16 -3.71 -12.96 -15.80
C LEU A 16 -2.25 -12.73 -16.20
N LYS A 17 -1.90 -11.53 -16.67
CA LYS A 17 -0.53 -11.20 -17.10
C LYS A 17 0.37 -10.90 -15.90
N CYS A 18 -0.18 -10.30 -14.84
CA CYS A 18 0.50 -10.10 -13.56
C CYS A 18 1.01 -11.42 -12.95
N ARG A 19 0.30 -12.54 -13.17
CA ARG A 19 0.74 -13.87 -12.72
C ARG A 19 2.00 -14.37 -13.44
N ASN A 20 2.23 -13.91 -14.67
CA ASN A 20 3.38 -14.28 -15.50
C ASN A 20 4.46 -13.19 -15.52
N PHE A 21 4.30 -12.09 -14.78
CA PHE A 21 5.33 -11.07 -14.72
C PHE A 21 6.56 -11.60 -13.99
N ASN A 22 7.72 -11.23 -14.51
CA ASN A 22 8.96 -11.36 -13.78
C ASN A 22 8.95 -10.31 -12.66
N VAL A 23 8.41 -10.70 -11.51
CA VAL A 23 8.19 -9.86 -10.33
C VAL A 23 9.41 -9.00 -9.96
N PRO A 24 10.65 -9.53 -9.86
CA PRO A 24 11.80 -8.70 -9.50
C PRO A 24 12.05 -7.61 -10.53
N ILE A 25 11.99 -7.90 -11.83
CA ILE A 25 12.20 -6.89 -12.89
C ILE A 25 11.11 -5.81 -12.80
N TYR A 26 9.84 -6.22 -12.73
CA TYR A 26 8.70 -5.31 -12.61
C TYR A 26 8.85 -4.37 -11.41
N PHE A 27 9.17 -4.92 -10.24
CA PHE A 27 9.29 -4.15 -9.00
C PHE A 27 10.49 -3.21 -9.05
N THR A 28 11.62 -3.64 -9.62
CA THR A 28 12.79 -2.77 -9.84
C THR A 28 12.43 -1.56 -10.69
N PHE A 29 11.70 -1.75 -11.79
CA PHE A 29 11.26 -0.62 -12.63
C PHE A 29 10.32 0.33 -11.88
N LEU A 30 9.32 -0.21 -11.18
CA LEU A 30 8.38 0.62 -10.40
C LEU A 30 9.07 1.39 -9.27
N PHE A 31 10.08 0.79 -8.64
CA PHE A 31 10.85 1.40 -7.56
C PHE A 31 11.88 2.42 -8.07
N PHE A 32 12.44 2.20 -9.26
CA PHE A 32 13.40 3.11 -9.86
C PHE A 32 12.84 4.52 -10.06
N LEU A 33 11.59 4.64 -10.53
CA LEU A 33 10.94 5.93 -10.80
C LEU A 33 10.88 6.88 -9.59
N PRO A 34 10.34 6.48 -8.41
CA PRO A 34 10.32 7.35 -7.24
C PRO A 34 11.72 7.62 -6.68
N VAL A 35 12.65 6.66 -6.78
CA VAL A 35 14.04 6.87 -6.33
C VAL A 35 14.74 7.91 -7.20
N ALA A 36 14.62 7.79 -8.52
CA ALA A 36 15.20 8.75 -9.46
C ALA A 36 14.65 10.17 -9.25
N TYR A 37 13.32 10.29 -9.07
CA TYR A 37 12.69 11.58 -8.74
C TYR A 37 13.20 12.15 -7.40
N GLY A 38 13.28 11.32 -6.36
CA GLY A 38 13.78 11.72 -5.05
C GLY A 38 15.23 12.19 -5.11
N ALA A 39 16.10 11.42 -5.76
CA ALA A 39 17.51 11.78 -5.96
C ALA A 39 17.66 13.11 -6.71
N THR A 40 16.89 13.31 -7.79
CA THR A 40 16.92 14.54 -8.58
C THR A 40 16.50 15.75 -7.73
N THR A 41 15.45 15.61 -6.92
CA THR A 41 14.99 16.67 -6.02
C THR A 41 16.04 17.03 -4.97
N VAL A 42 16.72 16.02 -4.39
CA VAL A 42 17.79 16.23 -3.40
C VAL A 42 18.98 16.95 -4.03
N VAL A 43 19.44 16.52 -5.21
CA VAL A 43 20.53 17.18 -5.93
C VAL A 43 20.16 18.62 -6.27
N PHE A 44 18.95 18.85 -6.77
CA PHE A 44 18.48 20.19 -7.10
C PHE A 44 18.36 21.09 -5.87
N GLY A 45 17.88 20.55 -4.73
CA GLY A 45 17.86 21.25 -3.46
C GLY A 45 19.26 21.60 -2.94
N PHE A 46 20.24 20.70 -3.11
CA PHE A 46 21.62 20.94 -2.72
C PHE A 46 22.29 22.05 -3.54
N VAL A 47 22.03 22.11 -4.84
CA VAL A 47 22.60 23.14 -5.74
C VAL A 47 22.11 24.55 -5.38
N TYR A 48 20.87 24.67 -4.91
CA TYR A 48 20.23 25.95 -4.56
C TYR A 48 20.21 26.20 -3.05
N LEU A 49 21.01 25.47 -2.28
CA LEU A 49 21.03 25.60 -0.83
C LEU A 49 21.54 26.99 -0.42
N ASP A 50 20.84 27.62 0.52
CA ASP A 50 21.17 28.91 1.10
C ASP A 50 21.35 28.80 2.62
N ASP A 51 22.03 29.79 3.22
CA ASP A 51 22.28 29.87 4.68
C ASP A 51 21.09 30.50 5.44
N ALA A 52 19.88 30.42 4.90
CA ALA A 52 18.70 31.02 5.50
C ALA A 52 18.27 30.26 6.77
N VAL A 53 17.94 30.99 7.83
CA VAL A 53 17.47 30.40 9.08
C VAL A 53 16.03 29.91 8.92
N LEU A 54 15.82 28.62 9.14
CA LEU A 54 14.51 27.98 9.09
C LEU A 54 13.79 28.10 10.44
N GLN A 55 12.53 28.55 10.42
CA GLN A 55 11.70 28.64 11.63
C GLN A 55 11.28 27.24 12.15
N ILE A 56 11.04 26.30 11.22
CA ILE A 56 10.65 24.92 11.53
C ILE A 56 11.45 23.97 10.64
N CYS A 57 12.02 22.93 11.25
CA CYS A 57 12.70 21.85 10.53
C CYS A 57 11.67 20.92 9.86
N ASN A 58 11.23 21.27 8.65
CA ASN A 58 10.45 20.36 7.81
C ASN A 58 10.99 20.32 6.36
N PRO A 59 10.81 19.19 5.63
CA PRO A 59 11.43 19.03 4.32
C PRO A 59 11.01 20.06 3.25
N PRO A 60 9.74 20.51 3.18
CA PRO A 60 9.37 21.53 2.19
C PRO A 60 9.91 22.94 2.50
N LEU A 61 10.12 23.29 3.77
CA LEU A 61 10.67 24.59 4.17
C LEU A 61 12.19 24.66 4.00
N SER A 62 12.88 23.53 4.13
CA SER A 62 14.34 23.47 3.90
C SER A 62 14.74 23.64 2.43
N LEU A 63 13.77 23.79 1.52
CA LEU A 63 14.03 24.02 0.11
C LEU A 63 13.97 25.52 -0.18
N HIS A 64 14.98 26.01 -0.90
CA HIS A 64 14.98 27.36 -1.47
C HIS A 64 13.66 27.64 -2.23
N PRO A 65 13.07 28.84 -2.18
CA PRO A 65 11.76 29.14 -2.73
C PRO A 65 11.54 28.68 -4.18
N THR A 66 12.56 28.83 -5.03
CA THR A 66 12.54 28.35 -6.42
C THR A 66 12.38 26.83 -6.52
N VAL A 67 13.15 26.07 -5.73
CA VAL A 67 13.10 24.60 -5.72
C VAL A 67 11.77 24.13 -5.11
N LYS A 68 11.34 24.78 -4.02
CA LYS A 68 10.06 24.53 -3.35
C LYS A 68 8.89 24.65 -4.33
N ALA A 69 8.85 25.72 -5.13
CA ALA A 69 7.79 25.92 -6.12
C ALA A 69 7.74 24.78 -7.15
N HIS A 70 8.88 24.42 -7.75
CA HIS A 70 8.97 23.29 -8.69
C HIS A 70 8.52 21.98 -8.06
N TRP A 71 8.96 21.71 -6.83
CA TRP A 71 8.55 20.52 -6.10
C TRP A 71 7.03 20.44 -5.90
N TYR A 72 6.38 21.55 -5.52
CA TYR A 72 4.92 21.61 -5.38
C TYR A 72 4.21 21.38 -6.72
N TYR A 73 4.71 21.93 -7.83
CA TYR A 73 4.15 21.67 -9.16
C TYR A 73 4.23 20.17 -9.54
N PHE A 74 5.39 19.53 -9.38
CA PHE A 74 5.53 18.10 -9.67
C PHE A 74 4.66 17.24 -8.73
N MET A 75 4.59 17.59 -7.45
CA MET A 75 3.72 16.91 -6.49
C MET A 75 2.25 17.02 -6.89
N MET A 76 1.81 18.19 -7.36
CA MET A 76 0.45 18.38 -7.85
C MET A 76 0.15 17.45 -9.03
N VAL A 77 1.06 17.34 -10.00
CA VAL A 77 0.94 16.42 -11.14
C VAL A 77 0.82 14.96 -10.67
N PHE A 78 1.70 14.50 -9.76
CA PHE A 78 1.63 13.13 -9.24
C PHE A 78 0.35 12.84 -8.47
N ILE A 79 -0.19 13.83 -7.76
CA ILE A 79 -1.44 13.71 -7.04
C ILE A 79 -2.62 13.61 -7.99
N ILE A 80 -2.64 14.39 -9.07
CA ILE A 80 -3.64 14.26 -10.14
C ILE A 80 -3.59 12.85 -10.75
N PHE A 81 -2.39 12.34 -11.09
CA PHE A 81 -2.25 10.97 -11.57
C PHE A 81 -2.74 9.93 -10.56
N THR A 82 -2.46 10.12 -9.26
CA THR A 82 -2.94 9.22 -8.21
C THR A 82 -4.47 9.16 -8.18
N VAL A 83 -5.15 10.31 -8.28
CA VAL A 83 -6.61 10.37 -8.34
C VAL A 83 -7.12 9.65 -9.59
N ILE A 84 -6.54 9.93 -10.77
CA ILE A 84 -6.92 9.28 -12.03
C ILE A 84 -6.77 7.75 -11.94
N PHE A 85 -5.65 7.26 -11.42
CA PHE A 85 -5.42 5.82 -11.31
C PHE A 85 -6.39 5.16 -10.34
N TYR A 86 -6.65 5.77 -9.18
CA TYR A 86 -7.60 5.21 -8.24
C TYR A 86 -9.05 5.27 -8.74
N THR A 87 -9.48 6.37 -9.39
CA THR A 87 -10.84 6.47 -9.94
C THR A 87 -11.05 5.49 -11.09
N THR A 88 -10.04 5.31 -11.95
CA THR A 88 -10.06 4.29 -13.02
C THR A 88 -10.14 2.89 -12.43
N ALA A 89 -9.30 2.57 -11.44
CA ALA A 89 -9.35 1.29 -10.73
C ALA A 89 -10.73 1.05 -10.09
N LEU A 90 -11.33 2.07 -9.47
CA LEU A 90 -12.65 2.00 -8.87
C LEU A 90 -13.74 1.72 -9.92
N GLY A 91 -13.71 2.43 -11.05
CA GLY A 91 -14.65 2.24 -12.15
C GLY A 91 -14.57 0.84 -12.76
N LEU A 92 -13.36 0.33 -12.98
CA LEU A 92 -13.13 -1.01 -13.52
C LEU A 92 -13.65 -2.10 -12.58
N ILE A 93 -13.34 -2.02 -11.28
CA ILE A 93 -13.86 -3.00 -10.31
C ILE A 93 -15.39 -2.87 -10.20
N TYR A 94 -15.94 -1.66 -10.24
CA TYR A 94 -17.39 -1.46 -10.18
C TYR A 94 -18.11 -2.13 -11.35
N PHE A 95 -17.61 -1.93 -12.57
CA PHE A 95 -18.15 -2.56 -13.77
C PHE A 95 -18.02 -4.10 -13.72
N LYS A 96 -16.87 -4.60 -13.28
CA LYS A 96 -16.60 -6.05 -13.18
C LYS A 96 -17.47 -6.73 -12.13
N ALA A 97 -17.69 -6.08 -10.98
CA ALA A 97 -18.56 -6.55 -9.91
C ALA A 97 -20.02 -6.68 -10.36
N HIS A 98 -20.47 -5.86 -11.30
CA HIS A 98 -21.82 -5.96 -11.85
C HIS A 98 -21.97 -7.14 -12.82
N ARG A 99 -20.89 -7.59 -13.46
CA ARG A 99 -20.94 -8.59 -14.56
C ARG A 99 -20.76 -10.05 -14.11
N HIS A 100 -20.08 -10.32 -13.00
CA HIS A 100 -19.70 -11.68 -12.57
C HIS A 100 -20.60 -12.32 -11.48
N SER A 101 -20.48 -13.65 -11.36
CA SER A 101 -21.11 -14.56 -10.37
C SER A 101 -20.96 -14.09 -8.90
N THR A 102 -21.83 -14.60 -8.02
CA THR A 102 -22.05 -14.16 -6.63
C THR A 102 -20.79 -14.12 -5.76
N ASP A 103 -19.85 -15.06 -5.96
CA ASP A 103 -18.70 -15.26 -5.06
C ASP A 103 -17.52 -14.31 -5.38
N ILE A 104 -17.14 -14.18 -6.66
CA ILE A 104 -16.18 -13.16 -7.14
C ILE A 104 -16.64 -11.75 -6.75
N ARG A 105 -17.96 -11.54 -6.75
CA ARG A 105 -18.60 -10.28 -6.36
C ARG A 105 -18.36 -9.92 -4.89
N TYR A 106 -18.13 -10.89 -3.98
CA TYR A 106 -17.83 -10.59 -2.58
C TYR A 106 -16.43 -9.96 -2.42
N ILE A 107 -15.42 -10.59 -3.03
CA ILE A 107 -14.03 -10.10 -3.02
C ILE A 107 -13.94 -8.71 -3.65
N GLU A 108 -14.55 -8.54 -4.83
CA GLU A 108 -14.57 -7.25 -5.53
C GLU A 108 -15.29 -6.16 -4.71
N ARG A 109 -16.39 -6.48 -4.01
CA ARG A 109 -17.07 -5.52 -3.12
C ARG A 109 -16.24 -5.12 -1.91
N LYS A 110 -15.47 -6.05 -1.33
CA LYS A 110 -14.53 -5.75 -0.25
C LYS A 110 -13.39 -4.84 -0.73
N ALA A 111 -12.84 -5.13 -1.91
CA ALA A 111 -11.85 -4.28 -2.57
C ALA A 111 -12.40 -2.88 -2.87
N LEU A 112 -13.62 -2.77 -3.40
CA LEU A 112 -14.30 -1.49 -3.66
C LEU A 112 -14.46 -0.66 -2.38
N LYS A 113 -14.92 -1.25 -1.27
CA LYS A 113 -15.07 -0.53 0.01
C LYS A 113 -13.72 0.01 0.50
N THR A 114 -12.67 -0.78 0.38
CA THR A 114 -11.31 -0.39 0.77
C THR A 114 -10.78 0.74 -0.11
N LEU A 115 -10.91 0.59 -1.43
CA LEU A 115 -10.47 1.57 -2.41
C LEU A 115 -11.21 2.91 -2.27
N LYS A 116 -12.53 2.89 -2.01
CA LYS A 116 -13.31 4.10 -1.73
C LYS A 116 -12.74 4.87 -0.52
N PHE A 117 -12.39 4.16 0.55
CA PHE A 117 -11.77 4.78 1.73
C PHE A 117 -10.38 5.35 1.42
N LEU A 118 -9.56 4.63 0.64
CA LEU A 118 -8.24 5.11 0.22
C LEU A 118 -8.35 6.41 -0.58
N ILE A 119 -9.26 6.47 -1.55
CA ILE A 119 -9.51 7.68 -2.36
C ILE A 119 -9.98 8.83 -1.48
N PHE A 120 -10.98 8.57 -0.63
CA PHE A 120 -11.54 9.60 0.24
C PHE A 120 -10.47 10.23 1.15
N LEU A 121 -9.68 9.39 1.85
CA LEU A 121 -8.61 9.88 2.72
C LEU A 121 -7.51 10.58 1.92
N PHE A 122 -7.14 10.04 0.76
CA PHE A 122 -6.15 10.69 -0.10
C PHE A 122 -6.59 12.09 -0.53
N VAL A 123 -7.85 12.24 -0.95
CA VAL A 123 -8.40 13.53 -1.37
C VAL A 123 -8.46 14.49 -0.19
N ALA A 124 -9.04 14.06 0.93
CA ALA A 124 -9.23 14.90 2.12
C ALA A 124 -7.90 15.40 2.71
N PHE A 125 -6.91 14.53 2.85
CA PHE A 125 -5.65 14.88 3.53
C PHE A 125 -4.54 15.33 2.59
N ARG A 126 -4.45 14.80 1.37
CA ARG A 126 -3.31 15.04 0.48
C ARG A 126 -3.63 15.95 -0.70
N PHE A 127 -4.75 15.70 -1.39
CA PHE A 127 -5.13 16.48 -2.56
C PHE A 127 -5.43 17.93 -2.18
N VAL A 128 -6.28 18.14 -1.17
CA VAL A 128 -6.67 19.49 -0.73
C VAL A 128 -5.45 20.29 -0.24
N THR A 129 -4.61 19.70 0.61
CA THR A 129 -3.47 20.40 1.22
C THR A 129 -2.42 20.82 0.19
N ILE A 130 -2.11 19.95 -0.78
CA ILE A 130 -1.17 20.29 -1.86
C ILE A 130 -1.77 21.29 -2.83
N THR A 131 -3.07 21.19 -3.13
CA THR A 131 -3.76 22.16 -3.98
C THR A 131 -3.72 23.55 -3.35
N VAL A 132 -4.06 23.67 -2.07
CA VAL A 132 -4.00 24.95 -1.34
C VAL A 132 -2.59 25.52 -1.37
N ALA A 133 -1.56 24.73 -1.03
CA ALA A 133 -0.18 25.20 -1.05
C ALA A 133 0.28 25.63 -2.45
N SER A 134 -0.07 24.86 -3.48
CA SER A 134 0.32 25.16 -4.87
C SER A 134 -0.36 26.43 -5.39
N VAL A 135 -1.64 26.64 -5.04
CA VAL A 135 -2.39 27.86 -5.42
C VAL A 135 -1.83 29.09 -4.72
N LEU A 136 -1.51 29.01 -3.42
CA LEU A 136 -0.90 30.13 -2.69
C LEU A 136 0.45 30.54 -3.31
N ILE A 137 1.28 29.56 -3.70
CA ILE A 137 2.54 29.81 -4.40
C ILE A 137 2.29 30.43 -5.78
N ALA A 138 1.32 29.90 -6.55
CA ALA A 138 1.05 30.37 -7.91
C ALA A 138 0.49 31.81 -7.96
N ILE A 139 -0.28 32.24 -6.96
CA ILE A 139 -0.82 33.60 -6.85
C ILE A 139 0.24 34.59 -6.33
N GLY A 140 1.40 34.11 -5.87
CA GLY A 140 2.46 34.96 -5.31
C GLY A 140 2.10 35.53 -3.94
N VAL A 141 1.35 34.77 -3.14
CA VAL A 141 1.06 35.13 -1.74
C VAL A 141 2.38 35.21 -0.95
N ASP A 142 2.38 36.08 0.07
CA ASP A 142 3.53 36.30 0.93
C ASP A 142 4.16 34.99 1.47
N GLN A 143 5.50 34.98 1.52
CA GLN A 143 6.27 33.78 1.86
C GLN A 143 6.03 33.32 3.30
N GLU A 144 5.72 34.22 4.23
CA GLU A 144 5.42 33.86 5.62
C GLU A 144 4.12 33.05 5.71
N VAL A 145 3.09 33.47 4.98
CA VAL A 145 1.80 32.76 4.91
C VAL A 145 1.98 31.38 4.26
N VAL A 146 2.73 31.31 3.15
CA VAL A 146 3.05 30.03 2.49
C VAL A 146 3.85 29.11 3.42
N ALA A 147 4.77 29.67 4.21
CA ALA A 147 5.56 28.91 5.18
C ALA A 147 4.70 28.37 6.33
N LEU A 148 3.77 29.18 6.85
CA LEU A 148 2.84 28.76 7.89
C LEU A 148 1.94 27.61 7.41
N VAL A 149 1.33 27.76 6.23
CA VAL A 149 0.49 26.70 5.62
C VAL A 149 1.31 25.44 5.37
N SER A 150 2.52 25.57 4.85
CA SER A 150 3.43 24.44 4.62
C SER A 150 3.78 23.71 5.91
N SER A 151 3.91 24.44 7.03
CA SER A 151 4.22 23.88 8.35
C SER A 151 3.12 22.96 8.88
N TYR A 152 1.86 23.39 8.79
CA TYR A 152 0.73 22.57 9.24
C TYR A 152 0.40 21.44 8.26
N ASN A 153 0.63 21.65 6.97
CA ASN A 153 0.39 20.63 5.96
C ASN A 153 1.15 19.33 6.23
N VAL A 154 2.32 19.39 6.88
CA VAL A 154 3.12 18.21 7.26
C VAL A 154 2.32 17.19 8.04
N ILE A 155 1.42 17.61 8.95
CA ILE A 155 0.58 16.70 9.74
C ILE A 155 -0.32 15.87 8.81
N ALA A 156 -0.96 16.52 7.84
CA ALA A 156 -1.78 15.84 6.84
C ALA A 156 -0.92 14.95 5.91
N GLN A 157 0.34 15.31 5.65
CA GLN A 157 1.26 14.45 4.89
C GLN A 157 1.57 13.15 5.63
N LEU A 158 1.79 13.20 6.95
CA LEU A 158 2.07 12.01 7.77
C LEU A 158 0.91 11.02 7.73
N VAL A 159 -0.32 11.52 7.82
CA VAL A 159 -1.53 10.70 7.64
C VAL A 159 -1.53 10.08 6.24
N ALA A 160 -1.28 10.88 5.20
CA ALA A 160 -1.28 10.40 3.83
C ALA A 160 -0.19 9.34 3.55
N TYR A 161 1.00 9.43 4.16
CA TYR A 161 2.06 8.44 3.98
C TYR A 161 1.72 7.08 4.57
N SER A 162 1.01 7.08 5.70
CA SER A 162 0.68 5.85 6.42
C SER A 162 -0.69 5.28 6.06
N GLN A 163 -1.57 6.07 5.40
CA GLN A 163 -2.95 5.70 5.12
C GLN A 163 -3.08 4.35 4.39
N ASN A 164 -2.22 4.09 3.38
CA ASN A 164 -2.34 2.88 2.57
C ASN A 164 -2.08 1.63 3.41
N ALA A 165 -1.07 1.68 4.30
CA ALA A 165 -0.75 0.59 5.20
C ALA A 165 -1.88 0.36 6.21
N TYR A 166 -2.35 1.41 6.88
CA TYR A 166 -3.39 1.30 7.90
C TYR A 166 -4.74 0.86 7.32
N VAL A 167 -5.18 1.46 6.21
CA VAL A 167 -6.45 1.09 5.58
C VAL A 167 -6.42 -0.35 5.09
N CYS A 168 -5.32 -0.80 4.47
CA CYS A 168 -5.16 -2.20 4.08
C CYS A 168 -5.16 -3.14 5.29
N TYR A 169 -4.49 -2.78 6.38
CA TYR A 169 -4.47 -3.56 7.61
C TYR A 169 -5.86 -3.72 8.24
N PHE A 170 -6.63 -2.64 8.38
CA PHE A 170 -7.95 -2.73 9.01
C PHE A 170 -8.99 -3.40 8.10
N ARG A 171 -8.89 -3.25 6.78
CA ARG A 171 -9.90 -3.73 5.83
C ARG A 171 -9.62 -5.11 5.24
N SER A 172 -8.37 -5.50 5.09
CA SER A 172 -7.97 -6.78 4.50
C SER A 172 -7.47 -7.76 5.56
N SER A 173 -8.29 -8.78 5.83
CA SER A 173 -7.92 -9.91 6.68
C SER A 173 -6.72 -10.69 6.12
N GLU A 174 -6.62 -10.82 4.80
CA GLU A 174 -5.49 -11.45 4.11
C GLU A 174 -4.20 -10.67 4.33
N TYR A 175 -4.26 -9.33 4.21
CA TYR A 175 -3.10 -8.48 4.46
C TYR A 175 -2.61 -8.62 5.91
N ARG A 176 -3.52 -8.65 6.90
CA ARG A 176 -3.15 -8.89 8.31
C ARG A 176 -2.48 -10.24 8.51
N ALA A 177 -3.01 -11.27 7.86
CA ALA A 177 -2.49 -12.63 7.98
C ALA A 177 -1.06 -12.73 7.40
N LEU A 178 -0.84 -12.20 6.20
CA LEU A 178 0.48 -12.18 5.56
C LEU A 178 1.48 -11.34 6.36
N LEU A 179 1.06 -10.18 6.86
CA LEU A 179 1.91 -9.34 7.71
C LEU A 179 2.28 -10.05 9.01
N SER A 180 1.31 -10.72 9.65
CA SER A 180 1.54 -11.55 10.85
C SER A 180 2.55 -12.66 10.57
N GLU A 181 2.43 -13.34 9.43
CA GLU A 181 3.39 -14.36 9.01
C GLU A 181 4.80 -13.78 8.81
N GLN A 182 4.92 -12.65 8.10
CA GLN A 182 6.20 -11.97 7.90
C GLN A 182 6.84 -11.57 9.23
N ILE A 183 6.07 -10.97 10.14
CA ILE A 183 6.54 -10.59 11.48
C ILE A 183 6.95 -11.84 12.27
N SER A 184 6.22 -12.94 12.17
CA SER A 184 6.57 -14.19 12.89
C SER A 184 7.89 -14.80 12.43
N ARG A 185 8.24 -14.63 11.15
CA ARG A 185 9.53 -15.10 10.60
C ARG A 185 10.70 -14.23 11.04
N ILE A 186 10.49 -12.92 11.17
CA ILE A 186 11.52 -11.98 11.61
C ILE A 186 11.69 -12.00 13.14
N HIS A 187 10.57 -12.02 13.87
CA HIS A 187 10.54 -11.94 15.32
C HIS A 187 9.53 -12.94 15.91
N PRO A 188 9.94 -14.20 16.16
CA PRO A 188 9.03 -15.29 16.50
C PRO A 188 8.25 -15.07 17.80
N LYS A 189 8.82 -14.35 18.78
CA LYS A 189 8.10 -14.00 20.03
C LYS A 189 6.95 -13.02 19.80
N LEU A 190 7.09 -12.12 18.84
CA LEU A 190 6.05 -11.13 18.50
C LEU A 190 4.96 -11.79 17.63
N GLY A 191 5.36 -12.69 16.73
CA GLY A 191 4.42 -13.48 15.93
C GLY A 191 3.53 -14.44 16.74
N ALA A 192 3.91 -14.78 17.97
CA ALA A 192 3.06 -15.57 18.87
C ALA A 192 1.86 -14.77 19.41
N LEU A 193 1.97 -13.44 19.45
CA LEU A 193 0.92 -12.53 19.94
C LEU A 193 -0.03 -12.05 18.84
N LEU A 194 0.33 -12.25 17.57
CA LEU A 194 -0.45 -11.80 16.43
C LEU A 194 -1.48 -12.84 16.00
N PRO A 195 -2.65 -12.42 15.49
CA PRO A 195 -3.63 -13.34 14.94
C PRO A 195 -3.00 -14.16 13.81
N LYS A 196 -3.00 -15.48 13.96
CA LYS A 196 -2.57 -16.43 12.93
C LYS A 196 -3.77 -16.77 12.05
N LEU A 197 -3.51 -17.21 10.81
CA LEU A 197 -4.55 -17.80 9.97
C LEU A 197 -5.20 -18.96 10.74
N THR A 198 -6.44 -18.76 11.19
CA THR A 198 -7.31 -19.88 11.55
C THR A 198 -7.61 -20.63 10.25
N GLY A 199 -7.32 -21.93 10.25
CA GLY A 199 -7.43 -22.81 9.07
C GLY A 199 -8.79 -22.80 8.38
N ASP A 200 -9.83 -22.25 9.01
CA ASP A 200 -11.19 -22.17 8.48
C ASP A 200 -11.45 -20.95 7.57
N SER A 201 -10.43 -20.13 7.33
CA SER A 201 -10.46 -19.08 6.30
C SER A 201 -9.75 -19.48 5.01
N SER A 202 -9.50 -20.79 4.82
CA SER A 202 -9.38 -21.30 3.46
C SER A 202 -10.72 -21.06 2.78
N VAL A 203 -10.75 -20.11 1.85
CA VAL A 203 -11.76 -20.09 0.81
C VAL A 203 -11.68 -21.46 0.12
N GLU A 204 -12.58 -22.37 0.50
CA GLU A 204 -13.03 -23.50 -0.32
C GLU A 204 -13.51 -22.88 -1.65
N GLY A 205 -12.57 -22.68 -2.58
CA GLY A 205 -12.84 -21.94 -3.82
C GLY A 205 -11.62 -21.32 -4.50
N GLN A 206 -10.47 -21.19 -3.82
CA GLN A 206 -9.22 -20.80 -4.50
C GLN A 206 -8.10 -21.81 -4.28
N GLN A 207 -8.28 -22.98 -4.90
CA GLN A 207 -7.17 -23.84 -5.28
C GLN A 207 -6.38 -23.13 -6.39
N TRP A 208 -5.44 -22.28 -5.98
CA TRP A 208 -4.35 -21.90 -6.86
C TRP A 208 -3.61 -23.19 -7.19
N HIS A 209 -3.80 -23.71 -8.40
CA HIS A 209 -2.89 -24.69 -8.98
C HIS A 209 -1.52 -24.00 -9.11
N VAL A 210 -0.75 -24.06 -8.03
CA VAL A 210 0.69 -23.84 -8.05
C VAL A 210 1.26 -25.07 -8.73
N SER A 211 1.30 -25.04 -10.06
CA SER A 211 2.07 -26.00 -10.85
C SER A 211 3.49 -26.02 -10.29
N GLY A 212 3.90 -27.20 -9.86
CA GLY A 212 5.03 -27.41 -8.98
C GLY A 212 6.33 -26.79 -9.50
N THR A 213 6.95 -26.00 -8.65
CA THR A 213 8.41 -25.94 -8.51
C THR A 213 8.70 -25.31 -7.14
N SER A 214 8.75 -26.18 -6.14
CA SER A 214 9.34 -25.84 -4.83
C SER A 214 10.82 -25.54 -5.06
N ILE A 215 11.19 -24.27 -4.90
CA ILE A 215 12.57 -23.92 -4.57
C ILE A 215 12.67 -24.15 -3.06
N ILE A 216 13.51 -25.11 -2.66
CA ILE A 216 13.78 -25.64 -1.31
C ILE A 216 12.92 -26.88 -0.95
N PRO A 217 13.51 -28.09 -0.91
CA PRO A 217 12.83 -29.29 -0.42
C PRO A 217 12.84 -29.28 1.12
N THR A 218 11.75 -28.84 1.75
CA THR A 218 11.54 -29.13 3.16
C THR A 218 11.08 -30.59 3.30
N LYS A 219 11.91 -31.41 3.96
CA LYS A 219 11.57 -32.79 4.34
C LYS A 219 10.19 -32.80 5.03
N LYS A 220 9.25 -33.59 4.51
CA LYS A 220 7.99 -33.88 5.18
C LYS A 220 8.27 -34.54 6.54
N LEU A 221 7.93 -33.87 7.64
CA LEU A 221 7.84 -34.54 8.95
C LEU A 221 6.67 -35.53 8.91
N LYS A 222 6.95 -36.81 9.22
CA LYS A 222 5.94 -37.86 9.39
C LYS A 222 5.03 -37.51 10.58
N PRO A 223 3.70 -37.68 10.46
CA PRO A 223 2.82 -37.59 11.61
C PRO A 223 3.07 -38.79 12.54
N VAL A 224 3.37 -38.52 13.81
CA VAL A 224 3.40 -39.53 14.87
C VAL A 224 1.96 -39.98 15.11
N GLY A 225 1.68 -41.24 14.80
CA GLY A 225 0.36 -41.85 14.96
C GLY A 225 -0.09 -41.88 16.42
N LYS A 226 -1.31 -41.42 16.68
CA LYS A 226 -2.04 -41.70 17.92
C LYS A 226 -2.42 -43.18 17.91
N SER A 227 -1.81 -43.97 18.78
CA SER A 227 -2.26 -45.34 19.05
C SER A 227 -3.63 -45.29 19.74
N LYS A 228 -4.67 -45.82 19.07
CA LYS A 228 -5.96 -46.13 19.67
C LYS A 228 -5.82 -47.46 20.41
N GLN A 229 -5.78 -47.44 21.73
CA GLN A 229 -5.93 -48.65 22.54
C GLN A 229 -7.43 -48.96 22.64
N LYS A 230 -7.88 -50.00 21.93
CA LYS A 230 -9.15 -50.69 22.17
C LYS A 230 -9.04 -51.42 23.52
N VAL A 231 -9.99 -51.18 24.42
CA VAL A 231 -10.24 -52.08 25.55
C VAL A 231 -11.63 -52.67 25.32
N ASP A 232 -11.65 -53.95 24.97
CA ASP A 232 -12.86 -54.77 24.86
C ASP A 232 -13.39 -55.07 26.27
N LEU A 233 -14.67 -54.76 26.50
CA LEU A 233 -15.45 -55.33 27.58
C LEU A 233 -15.76 -56.80 27.24
N LYS A 234 -15.33 -57.73 28.09
CA LYS A 234 -16.01 -59.02 28.29
C LYS A 234 -16.24 -59.26 29.77
N THR A 235 -17.52 -59.32 30.12
CA THR A 235 -18.09 -59.95 31.31
C THR A 235 -17.83 -61.46 31.30
N ASN A 236 -17.59 -62.07 32.47
CA ASN A 236 -18.33 -63.22 33.02
C ASN A 236 -17.65 -63.81 34.28
N PHE A 237 -18.49 -64.02 35.30
CA PHE A 237 -18.34 -64.71 36.60
C PHE A 237 -17.39 -64.11 37.66
#